data_AF-A0A8D0BD32-F1
#
_entry.id   AF-A0A8D0BD32-F1
#
_cell.length_a   1.000
_cell.length_b   1.000
_cell.length_c   1.000
_cell.angle_alpha   90.00
_cell.angle_beta   90.00
_cell.angle_gamma   90.00
#
_symmetry.space_group_name_H-M   'P 1'
#
loop_
_entity.id
_entity.type
_entity.pdbx_description
1 polymer ?
#
loop_
_entity_poly.entity_id
_entity_poly.type
_entity_poly.pdbx_seq_one_letter_code
_entity_poly.pdbx_strand_id
1 'polypeptide(L)'
;GPRRAGRGDERGPRRPGRGARPLLGGATSGASAFGSASLGGGSYGASYRSSSAMALGGGFGGDSVFLAGVEKETMQNLNSRLANYLEKVRSLEEANAELEHKIRQWYEKNGPGAPGVTRDYSKYHQIIEDLRNQIVNVTIDSANVVLQIDNARLAADDFRQKFENELFLRQSVEGDINGLRRVLDDLTMNRSDLEAQLESLTEELAYLKKNHEEEINLLRSSSTGDVTVEMNAAPGIDLTKLLNDMRAQYEDLAEQNRREAEEQFHKMSQGLQQQIYDDAGAVHSAKNELTELRRNIQSLEIELQSLLAKKASLEGTLAETEGNYSHQLAQLQLQVSSIEEQLQQIRSETECQNSEYQQLLGIKTRLEMEIETYRQPTKTRVVKTIVEELVDGKIVSSQVKSIEEKATK
;
A
#
# COMPACT_ATOMS: atom_id res chain seq x y z
N GLY A 1 -51.44 49.05 21.87
CA GLY A 1 -51.96 48.32 23.06
C GLY A 1 -51.80 46.82 22.84
N PRO A 2 -51.49 46.03 23.88
CA PRO A 2 -50.37 45.08 23.87
C PRO A 2 -50.76 43.60 24.10
N ARG A 3 -49.78 42.69 23.93
CA ARG A 3 -49.41 41.50 24.76
C ARG A 3 -48.89 40.37 23.84
N ARG A 4 -47.60 40.02 23.78
CA ARG A 4 -46.61 39.52 24.77
C ARG A 4 -46.80 38.04 25.12
N ALA A 5 -45.73 37.27 24.86
CA ALA A 5 -45.26 35.98 25.42
C ALA A 5 -44.98 34.96 24.29
N GLY A 6 -43.78 34.40 24.09
CA GLY A 6 -42.63 34.20 24.97
C GLY A 6 -42.58 32.75 25.46
N ARG A 7 -41.69 31.95 24.86
CA ARG A 7 -41.05 30.68 25.32
C ARG A 7 -40.31 30.15 24.07
N GLY A 8 -38.99 30.05 23.99
CA GLY A 8 -38.02 29.65 25.01
C GLY A 8 -37.93 28.12 24.97
N ASP A 9 -37.07 27.58 24.11
CA ASP A 9 -36.47 26.27 24.39
C ASP A 9 -35.09 26.15 23.76
N GLU A 10 -34.12 25.99 24.64
CA GLU A 10 -32.70 25.85 24.41
C GLU A 10 -32.41 24.49 23.76
N ARG A 11 -31.68 24.47 22.65
CA ARG A 11 -30.96 23.26 22.22
C ARG A 11 -29.49 23.58 22.11
N GLY A 12 -28.78 23.32 23.21
CA GLY A 12 -27.33 23.31 23.26
C GLY A 12 -26.71 22.24 22.33
N PRO A 13 -25.41 22.36 22.02
CA PRO A 13 -24.73 21.51 21.07
C PRO A 13 -24.55 20.09 21.62
N ARG A 14 -25.02 19.10 20.84
CA ARG A 14 -24.74 17.69 21.10
C ARG A 14 -23.26 17.42 20.84
N ARG A 15 -22.54 17.04 21.91
CA ARG A 15 -21.24 16.36 21.85
C ARG A 15 -21.36 15.05 21.05
N PRO A 16 -20.44 14.72 20.13
CA PRO A 16 -20.30 13.34 19.69
C PRO A 16 -19.53 12.55 20.75
N GLY A 17 -20.16 11.47 21.23
CA GLY A 17 -19.59 10.55 22.19
C GLY A 17 -18.40 9.79 21.62
N ARG A 18 -17.36 9.67 22.44
CA ARG A 18 -16.34 8.63 22.35
C ARG A 18 -17.02 7.26 22.35
N GLY A 19 -16.77 6.46 21.32
CA GLY A 19 -17.20 5.08 21.22
C GLY A 19 -16.23 4.27 20.37
N ALA A 20 -15.43 3.46 21.06
CA ALA A 20 -14.82 2.20 20.64
C ALA A 20 -14.16 2.09 19.25
N ARG A 21 -12.82 2.10 19.27
CA ARG A 21 -11.97 1.41 18.29
C ARG A 21 -12.12 -0.11 18.48
N PRO A 22 -12.21 -0.92 17.42
CA PRO A 22 -11.66 -2.27 17.43
C PRO A 22 -10.31 -2.25 16.71
N LEU A 23 -9.30 -2.62 17.49
CA LEU A 23 -8.04 -3.17 17.02
C LEU A 23 -8.35 -4.55 16.43
N LEU A 24 -8.10 -4.78 15.14
CA LEU A 24 -7.98 -6.14 14.62
C LEU A 24 -6.84 -6.20 13.62
N GLY A 25 -5.66 -6.52 14.17
CA GLY A 25 -4.57 -7.10 13.41
C GLY A 25 -4.87 -8.56 13.12
N GLY A 26 -4.24 -9.09 12.08
CA GLY A 26 -4.35 -10.51 11.74
C GLY A 26 -4.14 -10.77 10.25
N ALA A 27 -3.00 -10.34 9.71
CA ALA A 27 -2.45 -10.99 8.53
C ALA A 27 -1.81 -12.31 8.97
N THR A 28 -2.35 -13.44 8.55
CA THR A 28 -1.62 -14.70 8.55
C THR A 28 -1.87 -15.42 7.24
N SER A 29 -0.81 -15.43 6.43
CA SER A 29 -0.57 -16.28 5.28
C SER A 29 -0.68 -17.76 5.65
N GLY A 30 -1.53 -18.50 4.95
CA GLY A 30 -1.55 -19.95 4.99
C GLY A 30 -0.44 -20.52 4.12
N ALA A 31 0.72 -20.80 4.71
CA ALA A 31 1.74 -21.63 4.09
C ALA A 31 1.49 -23.10 4.47
N SER A 32 1.26 -23.94 3.47
CA SER A 32 1.17 -25.39 3.58
C SER A 32 2.53 -25.98 3.93
N ALA A 33 2.70 -26.40 5.18
CA ALA A 33 3.85 -27.20 5.62
C ALA A 33 3.60 -28.68 5.31
N PHE A 34 4.49 -29.27 4.50
CA PHE A 34 4.64 -30.72 4.37
C PHE A 34 5.16 -31.29 5.70
N GLY A 35 4.30 -32.00 6.43
CA GLY A 35 4.66 -32.78 7.60
C GLY A 35 4.90 -34.24 7.21
N SER A 36 6.15 -34.69 7.25
CA SER A 36 6.55 -36.08 7.20
C SER A 36 6.21 -36.77 8.53
N ALA A 37 5.16 -37.59 8.53
CA ALA A 37 4.84 -38.45 9.65
C ALA A 37 5.66 -39.74 9.57
N SER A 38 6.59 -39.88 10.52
CA SER A 38 7.23 -41.14 10.88
C SER A 38 6.19 -42.06 11.52
N LEU A 39 5.98 -43.24 10.95
CA LEU A 39 5.25 -44.33 11.61
C LEU A 39 6.16 -45.55 11.65
N GLY A 40 6.50 -45.97 12.87
CA GLY A 40 7.26 -47.17 13.13
C GLY A 40 6.41 -48.45 13.08
N GLY A 41 7.13 -49.56 13.09
CA GLY A 41 6.66 -50.84 13.63
C GLY A 41 6.21 -51.86 12.59
N GLY A 42 6.94 -52.98 12.49
CA GLY A 42 6.43 -54.17 11.79
C GLY A 42 7.49 -55.16 11.33
N SER A 43 8.29 -55.68 12.27
CA SER A 43 9.21 -56.80 12.05
C SER A 43 8.45 -58.12 11.86
N TYR A 44 8.65 -58.80 10.71
CA TYR A 44 8.34 -60.23 10.54
C TYR A 44 9.40 -60.89 9.63
N GLY A 45 10.56 -61.23 10.21
CA GLY A 45 11.57 -62.10 9.60
C GLY A 45 11.59 -63.45 10.30
N ALA A 46 10.85 -64.43 9.78
CA ALA A 46 10.84 -65.79 10.30
C ALA A 46 12.10 -66.54 9.80
N SER A 47 13.05 -66.73 10.72
CA SER A 47 14.20 -67.59 10.54
C SER A 47 13.83 -69.03 10.88
N TYR A 48 13.90 -69.95 9.92
CA TYR A 48 13.87 -71.39 10.19
C TYR A 48 15.31 -71.88 10.36
N ARG A 49 15.69 -72.17 11.61
CA ARG A 49 16.79 -73.07 11.95
C ARG A 49 16.15 -74.27 12.61
N SER A 50 16.34 -75.47 12.05
CA SER A 50 16.08 -76.71 12.75
C SER A 50 17.30 -77.62 12.64
N SER A 51 17.80 -77.93 13.83
CA SER A 51 18.83 -78.88 14.20
C SER A 51 18.45 -80.32 13.89
N SER A 52 19.44 -81.15 13.53
CA SER A 52 19.52 -82.53 14.05
C SER A 52 20.94 -83.05 13.95
N ALA A 53 21.55 -83.24 15.12
CA ALA A 53 22.70 -84.09 15.33
C ALA A 53 22.18 -85.45 15.78
N MET A 54 22.62 -86.54 15.14
CA MET A 54 22.53 -87.89 15.67
C MET A 54 23.81 -88.64 15.27
N ALA A 55 24.47 -89.18 16.28
CA ALA A 55 25.65 -90.02 16.22
C ALA A 55 25.26 -91.50 16.09
N LEU A 56 26.04 -92.28 15.35
CA LEU A 56 26.25 -93.74 15.36
C LEU A 56 27.42 -93.94 14.36
N GLY A 57 28.59 -94.53 14.63
CA GLY A 57 28.93 -95.66 15.48
C GLY A 57 29.03 -96.93 14.61
N GLY A 58 30.26 -97.36 14.23
CA GLY A 58 30.50 -98.70 13.67
C GLY A 58 31.54 -98.77 12.54
N GLY A 59 32.61 -99.53 12.74
CA GLY A 59 33.73 -99.73 11.81
C GLY A 59 33.68 -101.03 11.00
N PHE A 60 34.77 -101.28 10.27
CA PHE A 60 35.12 -102.46 9.46
C PHE A 60 34.21 -102.65 8.22
N GLY A 61 34.65 -102.99 7.01
CA GLY A 61 35.88 -103.60 6.51
C GLY A 61 35.45 -104.64 5.46
N GLY A 62 35.61 -104.32 4.17
CA GLY A 62 35.54 -105.25 3.03
C GLY A 62 34.16 -105.82 2.63
N ASP A 63 33.65 -105.43 1.45
CA ASP A 63 33.28 -106.36 0.37
C ASP A 63 32.79 -105.58 -0.87
N SER A 64 33.41 -105.82 -2.02
CA SER A 64 33.30 -104.99 -3.24
C SER A 64 32.35 -105.61 -4.28
N VAL A 65 31.12 -105.99 -3.91
CA VAL A 65 30.16 -106.63 -4.85
C VAL A 65 28.69 -106.17 -4.67
N PHE A 66 28.40 -105.05 -3.98
CA PHE A 66 27.02 -104.58 -3.73
C PHE A 66 26.68 -103.16 -4.23
N LEU A 67 27.46 -102.56 -5.13
CA LEU A 67 27.34 -101.15 -5.54
C LEU A 67 26.45 -100.87 -6.79
N ALA A 68 26.15 -101.87 -7.62
CA ALA A 68 25.45 -101.64 -8.90
C ALA A 68 23.91 -101.49 -8.81
N GLY A 69 23.30 -101.94 -7.70
CA GLY A 69 21.84 -101.82 -7.48
C GLY A 69 21.42 -100.44 -6.94
N VAL A 70 22.24 -99.87 -6.05
CA VAL A 70 22.01 -98.56 -5.42
C VAL A 70 22.15 -97.44 -6.44
N GLU A 71 23.12 -97.52 -7.36
CA GLU A 71 23.32 -96.53 -8.42
C GLU A 71 22.10 -96.43 -9.35
N LYS A 72 21.50 -97.56 -9.73
CA LYS A 72 20.30 -97.61 -10.58
C LYS A 72 19.07 -97.04 -9.87
N GLU A 73 18.91 -97.32 -8.59
CA GLU A 73 17.81 -96.79 -7.76
C GLU A 73 17.96 -95.28 -7.53
N THR A 74 19.19 -94.78 -7.36
CA THR A 74 19.46 -93.34 -7.31
C THR A 74 19.18 -92.63 -8.64
N MET A 75 19.51 -93.25 -9.77
CA MET A 75 19.18 -92.72 -11.10
C MET A 75 17.68 -92.74 -11.39
N GLN A 76 16.95 -93.74 -10.89
CA GLN A 76 15.49 -93.77 -10.96
C GLN A 76 14.87 -92.67 -10.09
N ASN A 77 15.37 -92.43 -8.87
CA ASN A 77 14.89 -91.34 -8.02
C ASN A 77 15.11 -89.95 -8.65
N LEU A 78 16.28 -89.75 -9.26
CA LEU A 78 16.59 -88.51 -10.00
C LEU A 78 15.70 -88.36 -11.23
N ASN A 79 15.45 -89.42 -11.99
CA ASN A 79 14.51 -89.39 -13.12
C ASN A 79 13.07 -89.15 -12.67
N SER A 80 12.62 -89.71 -11.55
CA SER A 80 11.30 -89.42 -10.97
C SER A 80 11.21 -87.97 -10.50
N ARG A 81 12.28 -87.40 -9.93
CA ARG A 81 12.35 -85.97 -9.59
C ARG A 81 12.34 -85.08 -10.82
N LEU A 82 13.05 -85.45 -11.89
CA LEU A 82 13.04 -84.74 -13.17
C LEU A 82 11.65 -84.78 -13.81
N ALA A 83 10.98 -85.94 -13.80
CA ALA A 83 9.62 -86.09 -14.30
C ALA A 83 8.63 -85.20 -13.52
N ASN A 84 8.71 -85.18 -12.18
CA ASN A 84 7.91 -84.29 -11.35
C ASN A 84 8.24 -82.80 -11.61
N TYR A 85 9.51 -82.46 -11.85
CA TYR A 85 9.90 -81.10 -12.24
C TYR A 85 9.33 -80.69 -13.60
N LEU A 86 9.38 -81.58 -14.59
CA LEU A 86 8.83 -81.33 -15.93
C LEU A 86 7.30 -81.22 -15.89
N GLU A 87 6.63 -82.06 -15.10
CA GLU A 87 5.19 -81.95 -14.87
C GLU A 87 4.83 -80.64 -14.15
N LYS A 88 5.64 -80.24 -13.16
CA LYS A 88 5.45 -78.96 -12.48
C LYS A 88 5.66 -77.77 -13.41
N VAL A 89 6.69 -77.80 -14.27
CA VAL A 89 6.93 -76.77 -15.29
C VAL A 89 5.76 -76.66 -16.25
N ARG A 90 5.24 -77.79 -16.77
CA ARG A 90 4.04 -77.76 -17.62
C ARG A 90 2.82 -77.17 -16.92
N SER A 91 2.58 -77.55 -15.66
CA SER A 91 1.46 -76.98 -14.89
C SER A 91 1.60 -75.47 -14.65
N LEU A 92 2.84 -74.98 -14.50
CA LEU A 92 3.14 -73.55 -14.34
C LEU A 92 3.02 -72.80 -15.67
N GLU A 93 3.43 -73.40 -16.78
CA GLU A 93 3.26 -72.84 -18.13
C GLU A 93 1.78 -72.71 -18.49
N GLU A 94 0.96 -73.73 -18.19
CA GLU A 94 -0.50 -73.68 -18.39
C GLU A 94 -1.15 -72.61 -17.51
N ALA A 95 -0.78 -72.54 -16.23
CA ALA A 95 -1.29 -71.51 -15.32
C ALA A 95 -0.88 -70.09 -15.76
N ASN A 96 0.37 -69.92 -16.23
CA ASN A 96 0.82 -68.63 -16.77
C ASN A 96 0.06 -68.25 -18.03
N ALA A 97 -0.18 -69.18 -18.96
CA ALA A 97 -0.97 -68.92 -20.16
C ALA A 97 -2.41 -68.50 -19.81
N GLU A 98 -3.01 -69.13 -18.79
CA GLU A 98 -4.35 -68.76 -18.32
C GLU A 98 -4.37 -67.37 -17.67
N LEU A 99 -3.36 -67.03 -16.85
CA LEU A 99 -3.21 -65.71 -16.24
C LEU A 99 -2.98 -64.62 -17.30
N GLU A 100 -2.13 -64.87 -18.28
CA GLU A 100 -1.95 -63.95 -19.41
C GLU A 100 -3.26 -63.71 -20.16
N HIS A 101 -4.05 -64.76 -20.38
CA HIS A 101 -5.33 -64.61 -21.06
C HIS A 101 -6.31 -63.77 -20.24
N LYS A 102 -6.38 -63.99 -18.92
CA LYS A 102 -7.20 -63.18 -17.99
C LYS A 102 -6.75 -61.72 -17.95
N ILE A 103 -5.44 -61.47 -17.96
CA ILE A 103 -4.88 -60.11 -18.01
C ILE A 103 -5.30 -59.42 -19.31
N ARG A 104 -5.17 -60.08 -20.47
CA ARG A 104 -5.59 -59.52 -21.77
C ARG A 104 -7.09 -59.20 -21.80
N GLN A 105 -7.94 -60.13 -21.35
CA GLN A 105 -9.39 -59.88 -21.26
C GLN A 105 -9.74 -58.75 -20.29
N TRP A 106 -8.98 -58.59 -19.20
CA TRP A 106 -9.17 -57.48 -18.27
C TRP A 106 -8.79 -56.14 -18.90
N TYR A 107 -7.70 -56.07 -19.66
CA TYR A 107 -7.31 -54.86 -20.40
C TYR A 107 -8.25 -54.56 -21.58
N GLU A 108 -8.83 -55.56 -22.24
CA GLU A 108 -9.84 -55.31 -23.28
C GLU A 108 -11.13 -54.74 -22.69
N LYS A 109 -11.52 -55.17 -21.49
CA LYS A 109 -12.74 -54.70 -20.82
C LYS A 109 -12.56 -53.39 -20.05
N ASN A 110 -11.37 -53.15 -19.48
CA ASN A 110 -11.11 -52.06 -18.54
C ASN A 110 -9.96 -51.14 -18.98
N GLY A 111 -9.31 -51.43 -20.10
CA GLY A 111 -8.23 -50.60 -20.63
C GLY A 111 -8.72 -49.23 -21.11
N PRO A 112 -7.80 -48.27 -21.21
CA PRO A 112 -8.09 -46.93 -21.71
C PRO A 112 -8.42 -47.00 -23.21
N GLY A 113 -9.71 -47.21 -23.53
CA GLY A 113 -10.22 -47.44 -24.88
C GLY A 113 -11.38 -48.44 -24.95
N ALA A 114 -11.71 -49.14 -23.86
CA ALA A 114 -12.88 -50.02 -23.80
C ALA A 114 -14.20 -49.22 -23.98
N PRO A 115 -15.19 -49.75 -24.72
CA PRO A 115 -16.46 -49.05 -24.96
C PRO A 115 -17.21 -48.90 -23.64
N GLY A 116 -17.21 -47.68 -23.08
CA GLY A 116 -17.84 -47.33 -21.80
C GLY A 116 -16.93 -46.62 -20.80
N VAL A 117 -15.60 -46.55 -21.03
CA VAL A 117 -14.63 -45.89 -20.12
C VAL A 117 -13.94 -44.69 -20.77
N THR A 118 -14.54 -44.05 -21.77
CA THR A 118 -14.25 -42.64 -22.07
C THR A 118 -15.19 -41.81 -21.22
N ARG A 119 -14.71 -41.42 -20.02
CA ARG A 119 -15.45 -40.49 -19.17
C ARG A 119 -15.39 -39.12 -19.87
N ASP A 120 -16.43 -38.75 -20.61
CA ASP A 120 -16.45 -37.50 -21.37
C ASP A 120 -16.48 -36.28 -20.44
N TYR A 121 -15.31 -35.75 -20.09
CA TYR A 121 -15.17 -34.55 -19.26
C TYR A 121 -15.45 -33.23 -20.01
N SER A 122 -15.76 -33.29 -21.31
CA SER A 122 -15.99 -32.12 -22.17
C SER A 122 -17.03 -31.14 -21.61
N LYS A 123 -18.11 -31.66 -20.99
CA LYS A 123 -19.16 -30.84 -20.36
C LYS A 123 -18.64 -29.99 -19.19
N TYR A 124 -17.70 -30.51 -18.41
CA TYR A 124 -17.10 -29.76 -17.30
C TYR A 124 -16.15 -28.68 -17.81
N HIS A 125 -15.48 -28.91 -18.94
CA HIS A 125 -14.60 -27.91 -19.54
C HIS A 125 -15.39 -26.67 -19.99
N GLN A 126 -16.54 -26.84 -20.63
CA GLN A 126 -17.43 -25.73 -21.01
C GLN A 126 -17.88 -24.92 -19.78
N ILE A 127 -18.33 -25.59 -18.72
CA ILE A 127 -18.75 -24.91 -17.48
C ILE A 127 -17.58 -24.16 -16.83
N ILE A 128 -16.37 -24.75 -16.80
CA ILE A 128 -15.18 -24.11 -16.25
C ILE A 128 -14.80 -22.88 -17.09
N GLU A 129 -14.90 -22.97 -18.41
CA GLU A 129 -14.63 -21.85 -19.33
C GLU A 129 -15.64 -20.72 -19.14
N ASP A 130 -16.94 -21.04 -19.04
CA ASP A 130 -17.99 -20.07 -18.74
C ASP A 130 -17.77 -19.36 -17.40
N LEU A 131 -17.41 -20.12 -16.35
CA LEU A 131 -17.10 -19.55 -15.03
C LEU A 131 -15.84 -18.66 -15.07
N ARG A 132 -14.81 -19.06 -15.82
CA ARG A 132 -13.62 -18.22 -16.03
C ARG A 132 -13.97 -16.92 -16.73
N ASN A 133 -14.78 -16.98 -17.79
CA ASN A 133 -15.24 -15.80 -18.51
C ASN A 133 -16.08 -14.88 -17.61
N GLN A 134 -16.95 -15.43 -16.76
CA GLN A 134 -17.69 -14.64 -15.77
C GLN A 134 -16.77 -13.96 -14.77
N ILE A 135 -15.75 -14.65 -14.24
CA ILE A 135 -14.77 -14.05 -13.32
C ILE A 135 -14.02 -12.89 -14.00
N VAL A 136 -13.58 -13.08 -15.24
CA VAL A 136 -12.89 -12.03 -16.02
C VAL A 136 -13.81 -10.83 -16.23
N ASN A 137 -15.06 -11.05 -16.66
CA ASN A 137 -16.03 -9.98 -16.86
C ASN A 137 -16.29 -9.20 -15.56
N VAL A 138 -16.53 -9.89 -14.44
CA VAL A 138 -16.72 -9.25 -13.13
C VAL A 138 -15.47 -8.49 -12.69
N THR A 139 -14.27 -8.99 -13.00
CA THR A 139 -13.01 -8.29 -12.69
C THR A 139 -12.86 -7.02 -13.51
N ILE A 140 -13.21 -7.06 -14.80
CA ILE A 140 -13.21 -5.89 -15.69
C ILE A 140 -14.26 -4.87 -15.22
N ASP A 141 -15.47 -5.32 -14.91
CA ASP A 141 -16.55 -4.45 -14.39
C ASP A 141 -16.16 -3.83 -13.04
N SER A 142 -15.52 -4.59 -12.16
CA SER A 142 -14.99 -4.08 -10.90
C SER A 142 -13.93 -3.00 -11.13
N ALA A 143 -13.00 -3.21 -12.07
CA ALA A 143 -12.01 -2.19 -12.44
C ALA A 143 -12.68 -0.94 -13.04
N ASN A 144 -13.69 -1.10 -13.90
CA ASN A 144 -14.45 0.00 -14.48
C ASN A 144 -15.16 0.82 -13.40
N VAL A 145 -15.77 0.17 -12.41
CA VAL A 145 -16.42 0.87 -11.28
C VAL A 145 -15.39 1.63 -10.44
N VAL A 146 -14.21 1.05 -10.18
CA VAL A 146 -13.13 1.76 -9.46
C VAL A 146 -12.70 3.01 -10.23
N LEU A 147 -12.51 2.92 -11.55
CA LEU A 147 -12.17 4.07 -12.39
C LEU A 147 -13.27 5.15 -12.38
N GLN A 148 -14.54 4.76 -12.40
CA GLN A 148 -15.66 5.71 -12.27
C GLN A 148 -15.68 6.39 -10.91
N ILE A 149 -15.38 5.66 -9.83
CA ILE A 149 -15.27 6.22 -8.48
C ILE A 149 -14.13 7.24 -8.42
N ASP A 150 -12.96 6.90 -8.95
CA ASP A 150 -11.81 7.81 -8.95
C ASP A 150 -12.07 9.04 -9.82
N ASN A 151 -12.72 8.89 -10.98
CA ASN A 151 -13.14 10.01 -11.81
C ASN A 151 -14.13 10.93 -11.06
N ALA A 152 -15.15 10.35 -10.42
CA ALA A 152 -16.13 11.11 -9.65
C ALA A 152 -15.49 11.84 -8.45
N ARG A 153 -14.51 11.22 -7.79
CA ARG A 153 -13.73 11.85 -6.72
C ARG A 153 -12.90 13.02 -7.23
N LEU A 154 -12.16 12.84 -8.32
CA LEU A 154 -11.38 13.91 -8.94
C LEU A 154 -12.27 15.09 -9.37
N ALA A 155 -13.45 14.80 -9.96
CA ALA A 155 -14.41 15.84 -10.31
C ALA A 155 -14.97 16.57 -9.08
N ALA A 156 -15.27 15.84 -7.99
CA ALA A 156 -15.73 16.43 -6.74
C ALA A 156 -14.65 17.33 -6.11
N ASP A 157 -13.39 16.91 -6.12
CA ASP A 157 -12.27 17.72 -5.62
C ASP A 157 -12.01 18.96 -6.47
N ASP A 158 -12.12 18.86 -7.80
CA ASP A 158 -12.03 20.01 -8.70
C ASP A 158 -13.16 21.03 -8.44
N PHE A 159 -14.39 20.57 -8.25
CA PHE A 159 -15.50 21.45 -7.86
C PHE A 159 -15.32 22.05 -6.48
N ARG A 160 -14.79 21.30 -5.51
CA ARG A 160 -14.48 21.80 -4.17
C ARG A 160 -13.44 22.92 -4.24
N GLN A 161 -12.36 22.73 -4.98
CA GLN A 161 -11.32 23.74 -5.15
C GLN A 161 -11.86 24.99 -5.86
N LYS A 162 -12.66 24.82 -6.91
CA LYS A 162 -13.33 25.94 -7.61
C LYS A 162 -14.26 26.71 -6.68
N PHE A 163 -15.04 26.01 -5.85
CA PHE A 163 -15.91 26.64 -4.87
C PHE A 163 -15.13 27.41 -3.80
N GLU A 164 -14.05 26.84 -3.27
CA GLU A 164 -13.18 27.51 -2.30
C GLU A 164 -12.55 28.79 -2.88
N ASN A 165 -12.08 28.72 -4.13
CA ASN A 165 -11.54 29.88 -4.83
C ASN A 165 -12.60 30.97 -5.07
N GLU A 166 -13.79 30.59 -5.54
CA GLU A 166 -14.90 31.53 -5.76
C GLU A 166 -15.37 32.16 -4.45
N LEU A 167 -15.45 31.37 -3.36
CA LEU A 167 -15.80 31.87 -2.04
C LEU A 167 -14.79 32.91 -1.55
N PHE A 168 -13.50 32.65 -1.73
CA PHE A 168 -12.43 33.59 -1.39
C PHE A 168 -12.54 34.89 -2.20
N LEU A 169 -12.73 34.80 -3.52
CA LEU A 169 -12.93 35.97 -4.38
C LEU A 169 -14.17 36.77 -3.96
N ARG A 170 -15.29 36.08 -3.67
CA ARG A 170 -16.51 36.72 -3.18
C ARG A 170 -16.28 37.46 -1.87
N GLN A 171 -15.58 36.87 -0.92
CA GLN A 171 -15.25 37.50 0.36
C GLN A 171 -14.36 38.74 0.17
N SER A 172 -13.38 38.67 -0.75
CA SER A 172 -12.55 39.84 -1.10
C SER A 172 -13.40 40.98 -1.65
N VAL A 173 -14.26 40.70 -2.63
CA VAL A 173 -15.14 41.71 -3.24
C VAL A 173 -16.15 42.25 -2.22
N GLU A 174 -16.67 41.41 -1.32
CA GLU A 174 -17.54 41.86 -0.24
C GLU A 174 -16.79 42.78 0.75
N GLY A 175 -15.52 42.49 1.03
CA GLY A 175 -14.61 43.38 1.75
C GLY A 175 -14.47 44.74 1.07
N ASP A 176 -14.20 44.75 -0.23
CA ASP A 176 -14.07 45.97 -1.03
C ASP A 176 -15.37 46.78 -1.06
N ILE A 177 -16.52 46.14 -1.23
CA ILE A 177 -17.84 46.79 -1.20
C ILE A 177 -18.09 47.44 0.17
N ASN A 178 -17.76 46.75 1.26
CA ASN A 178 -17.90 47.31 2.60
C ASN A 178 -16.95 48.50 2.82
N GLY A 179 -15.73 48.45 2.27
CA GLY A 179 -14.80 49.57 2.24
C GLY A 179 -15.35 50.77 1.46
N LEU A 180 -15.87 50.55 0.25
CA LEU A 180 -16.47 51.59 -0.57
C LEU A 180 -17.71 52.22 0.07
N ARG A 181 -18.51 51.44 0.81
CA ARG A 181 -19.64 51.96 1.59
C ARG A 181 -19.16 52.93 2.67
N ARG A 182 -18.10 52.60 3.41
CA ARG A 182 -17.51 53.52 4.40
C ARG A 182 -17.01 54.81 3.76
N VAL A 183 -16.31 54.71 2.64
CA VAL A 183 -15.84 55.90 1.90
C VAL A 183 -17.02 56.75 1.43
N LEU A 184 -18.12 56.15 0.98
CA LEU A 184 -19.33 56.86 0.61
C LEU A 184 -19.97 57.59 1.81
N ASP A 185 -20.03 56.93 2.98
CA ASP A 185 -20.54 57.53 4.21
C ASP A 185 -19.66 58.73 4.62
N ASP A 186 -18.34 58.59 4.59
CA ASP A 186 -17.38 59.66 4.89
C ASP A 186 -17.53 60.85 3.91
N LEU A 187 -17.69 60.58 2.61
CA LEU A 187 -17.92 61.61 1.60
C LEU A 187 -19.28 62.29 1.79
N THR A 188 -20.30 61.55 2.20
CA THR A 188 -21.62 62.11 2.51
C THR A 188 -21.54 63.07 3.70
N MET A 189 -20.80 62.69 4.75
CA MET A 189 -20.57 63.55 5.92
C MET A 189 -19.78 64.81 5.56
N ASN A 190 -18.69 64.68 4.81
CA ASN A 190 -17.94 65.82 4.32
C ASN A 190 -18.80 66.75 3.45
N ARG A 191 -19.71 66.20 2.64
CA ARG A 191 -20.65 66.99 1.85
C ARG A 191 -21.60 67.78 2.74
N SER A 192 -22.20 67.15 3.75
CA SER A 192 -23.09 67.84 4.68
C SER A 192 -22.37 68.92 5.48
N ASP A 193 -21.12 68.69 5.87
CA ASP A 193 -20.30 69.70 6.57
C ASP A 193 -20.02 70.92 5.69
N LEU A 194 -19.68 70.69 4.41
CA LEU A 194 -19.49 71.77 3.44
C LEU A 194 -20.80 72.49 3.11
N GLU A 195 -21.92 71.78 3.00
CA GLU A 195 -23.25 72.39 2.83
C GLU A 195 -23.60 73.29 4.02
N ALA A 196 -23.34 72.85 5.26
CA ALA A 196 -23.57 73.65 6.45
C ALA A 196 -22.68 74.91 6.52
N GLN A 197 -21.41 74.78 6.12
CA GLN A 197 -20.50 75.94 6.01
C GLN A 197 -20.98 76.92 4.94
N LEU A 198 -21.43 76.43 3.78
CA LEU A 198 -22.00 77.29 2.73
C LEU A 198 -23.24 78.03 3.23
N GLU A 199 -24.17 77.35 3.89
CA GLU A 199 -25.37 77.99 4.46
C GLU A 199 -24.98 79.09 5.46
N SER A 200 -24.08 78.78 6.41
CA SER A 200 -23.56 79.75 7.38
C SER A 200 -22.95 80.99 6.70
N LEU A 201 -22.12 80.80 5.67
CA LEU A 201 -21.53 81.92 4.92
C LEU A 201 -22.59 82.73 4.16
N THR A 202 -23.63 82.07 3.63
CA THR A 202 -24.73 82.77 2.96
C THR A 202 -25.60 83.57 3.93
N GLU A 203 -25.85 83.05 5.12
CA GLU A 203 -26.52 83.76 6.21
C GLU A 203 -25.70 84.98 6.66
N GLU A 204 -24.39 84.83 6.85
CA GLU A 204 -23.48 85.94 7.16
C GLU A 204 -23.50 87.02 6.06
N LEU A 205 -23.45 86.63 4.79
CA LEU A 205 -23.56 87.57 3.67
C LEU A 205 -24.91 88.28 3.64
N ALA A 206 -26.01 87.57 3.90
CA ALA A 206 -27.34 88.16 3.96
C ALA A 206 -27.45 89.15 5.12
N TYR A 207 -26.90 88.79 6.29
CA TYR A 207 -26.83 89.65 7.47
C TYR A 207 -26.03 90.93 7.20
N LEU A 208 -24.84 90.82 6.61
CA LEU A 208 -24.01 91.96 6.24
C LEU A 208 -24.69 92.88 5.23
N LYS A 209 -25.36 92.32 4.20
CA LYS A 209 -26.13 93.11 3.23
C LYS A 209 -27.29 93.86 3.89
N LYS A 210 -28.04 93.19 4.76
CA LYS A 210 -29.14 93.80 5.50
C LYS A 210 -28.63 94.92 6.41
N ASN A 211 -27.55 94.68 7.16
CA ASN A 211 -26.95 95.71 8.02
C ASN A 211 -26.47 96.91 7.19
N HIS A 212 -25.83 96.68 6.04
CA HIS A 212 -25.44 97.76 5.14
C HIS A 212 -26.65 98.54 4.58
N GLU A 213 -27.73 97.84 4.20
CA GLU A 213 -28.96 98.48 3.74
C GLU A 213 -29.61 99.32 4.85
N GLU A 214 -29.65 98.81 6.08
CA GLU A 214 -30.11 99.54 7.26
C GLU A 214 -29.23 100.77 7.56
N GLU A 215 -27.90 100.64 7.52
CA GLU A 215 -26.97 101.77 7.67
C GLU A 215 -27.14 102.83 6.56
N ILE A 216 -27.31 102.41 5.30
CA ILE A 216 -27.59 103.32 4.19
C ILE A 216 -28.95 103.99 4.36
N ASN A 217 -29.97 103.26 4.80
CA ASN A 217 -31.29 103.83 5.10
C ASN A 217 -31.23 104.81 6.28
N LEU A 218 -30.45 104.50 7.32
CA LEU A 218 -30.17 105.41 8.42
C LEU A 218 -29.44 106.66 7.91
N LEU A 219 -28.39 106.54 7.11
CA LEU A 219 -27.68 107.67 6.51
C LEU A 219 -28.58 108.50 5.57
N ARG A 220 -29.47 107.87 4.80
CA ARG A 220 -30.48 108.55 3.96
C ARG A 220 -31.55 109.25 4.79
N SER A 221 -32.01 108.63 5.88
CA SER A 221 -32.93 109.25 6.82
C SER A 221 -32.27 110.39 7.61
N SER A 222 -30.98 110.26 7.90
CA SER A 222 -30.14 111.28 8.54
C SER A 222 -29.76 112.42 7.60
N SER A 223 -29.90 112.25 6.27
CA SER A 223 -29.68 113.33 5.30
C SER A 223 -30.92 114.20 5.07
N THR A 224 -32.02 113.98 5.81
CA THR A 224 -33.25 114.79 5.73
C THR A 224 -33.81 115.03 7.13
N GLY A 225 -33.07 115.76 7.94
CA GLY A 225 -33.52 116.15 9.28
C GLY A 225 -32.61 117.23 9.85
N ASP A 226 -33.00 118.49 9.60
CA ASP A 226 -32.67 119.58 10.52
C ASP A 226 -33.35 119.23 11.85
N VAL A 227 -32.60 118.63 12.78
CA VAL A 227 -33.08 118.35 14.14
C VAL A 227 -32.80 119.58 14.97
N THR A 228 -33.77 120.48 14.98
CA THR A 228 -33.92 121.53 15.96
C THR A 228 -34.04 120.88 17.35
N VAL A 229 -32.98 120.96 18.15
CA VAL A 229 -32.98 120.55 19.55
C VAL A 229 -33.62 121.67 20.37
N GLU A 230 -34.95 121.64 20.51
CA GLU A 230 -35.64 122.42 21.55
C GLU A 230 -35.53 121.70 22.89
N MET A 231 -34.73 122.30 23.76
CA MET A 231 -34.58 122.00 25.17
C MET A 231 -35.91 122.20 25.91
N ASN A 232 -36.71 121.14 26.00
CA ASN A 232 -37.77 121.04 27.01
C ASN A 232 -37.19 120.40 28.27
N ALA A 233 -37.00 121.21 29.31
CA ALA A 233 -36.67 120.76 30.65
C ALA A 233 -37.83 119.93 31.21
N ALA A 234 -37.79 118.63 30.96
CA ALA A 234 -38.62 117.66 31.67
C ALA A 234 -38.14 117.57 33.14
N PRO A 235 -39.06 117.39 34.09
CA PRO A 235 -38.84 117.64 35.51
C PRO A 235 -37.78 116.70 36.07
N GLY A 236 -36.98 117.21 37.01
CA GLY A 236 -35.80 116.58 37.61
C GLY A 236 -35.85 115.06 37.58
N ILE A 237 -35.08 114.48 36.64
CA ILE A 237 -34.84 113.05 36.57
C ILE A 237 -34.18 112.68 37.90
N ASP A 238 -34.86 111.82 38.65
CA ASP A 238 -34.36 111.24 39.88
C ASP A 238 -33.08 110.46 39.54
N LEU A 239 -31.93 111.13 39.64
CA LEU A 239 -30.61 110.60 39.28
C LEU A 239 -30.34 109.29 40.02
N THR A 240 -30.91 109.15 41.22
CA THR A 240 -30.91 107.95 42.04
C THR A 240 -31.62 106.78 41.35
N LYS A 241 -32.77 107.00 40.70
CA LYS A 241 -33.44 105.97 39.88
C LYS A 241 -32.62 105.59 38.65
N LEU A 242 -32.10 106.56 37.90
CA LEU A 242 -31.30 106.26 36.70
C LEU A 242 -30.00 105.51 37.04
N LEU A 243 -29.31 105.89 38.12
CA LEU A 243 -28.14 105.16 38.59
C LEU A 243 -28.50 103.74 39.04
N ASN A 244 -29.63 103.57 39.72
CA ASN A 244 -30.12 102.25 40.13
C ASN A 244 -30.52 101.40 38.92
N ASP A 245 -31.14 101.97 37.89
CA ASP A 245 -31.50 101.28 36.65
C ASP A 245 -30.25 100.88 35.85
N MET A 246 -29.24 101.74 35.75
CA MET A 246 -27.95 101.37 35.15
C MET A 246 -27.25 100.27 35.95
N ARG A 247 -27.29 100.35 37.29
CA ARG A 247 -26.71 99.31 38.15
C ARG A 247 -27.42 97.98 37.98
N ALA A 248 -28.75 97.99 37.90
CA ALA A 248 -29.56 96.81 37.61
C ALA A 248 -29.22 96.21 36.24
N GLN A 249 -29.07 97.04 35.19
CA GLN A 249 -28.65 96.56 33.87
C GLN A 249 -27.25 95.94 33.87
N TYR A 250 -26.30 96.53 34.59
CA TYR A 250 -24.96 95.95 34.72
C TYR A 250 -24.96 94.66 35.54
N GLU A 251 -25.79 94.58 36.57
CA GLU A 251 -25.94 93.39 37.41
C GLU A 251 -26.61 92.25 36.61
N ASP A 252 -27.65 92.56 35.84
CA ASP A 252 -28.29 91.62 34.90
C ASP A 252 -27.30 91.14 33.83
N LEU A 253 -26.52 92.04 33.23
CA LEU A 253 -25.51 91.69 32.23
C LEU A 253 -24.39 90.83 32.82
N ALA A 254 -23.92 91.16 34.03
CA ALA A 254 -22.92 90.37 34.74
C ALA A 254 -23.46 88.98 35.11
N GLU A 255 -24.73 88.89 35.49
CA GLU A 255 -25.37 87.61 35.82
C GLU A 255 -25.63 86.76 34.57
N GLN A 256 -26.01 87.37 33.44
CA GLN A 256 -26.10 86.70 32.14
C GLN A 256 -24.74 86.17 31.69
N ASN A 257 -23.70 86.99 31.74
CA ASN A 257 -22.35 86.59 31.36
C ASN A 257 -21.81 85.45 32.26
N ARG A 258 -22.11 85.49 33.57
CA ARG A 258 -21.81 84.37 34.48
C ARG A 258 -22.54 83.09 34.09
N ARG A 259 -23.85 83.14 33.81
CA ARG A 259 -24.62 81.96 33.37
C ARG A 259 -24.10 81.42 32.05
N GLU A 260 -23.82 82.28 31.08
CA GLU A 260 -23.28 81.88 29.78
C GLU A 260 -21.91 81.19 29.92
N ALA A 261 -21.03 81.71 30.78
CA ALA A 261 -19.75 81.08 31.09
C ALA A 261 -19.91 79.71 31.78
N GLU A 262 -20.84 79.59 32.74
CA GLU A 262 -21.17 78.32 33.40
C GLU A 262 -21.73 77.30 32.40
N GLU A 263 -22.64 77.72 31.52
CA GLU A 263 -23.21 76.87 30.47
C GLU A 263 -22.16 76.43 29.44
N GLN A 264 -21.26 77.33 29.03
CA GLN A 264 -20.15 77.00 28.13
C GLN A 264 -19.20 75.99 28.79
N PHE A 265 -18.86 76.20 30.07
CA PHE A 265 -18.04 75.26 30.82
C PHE A 265 -18.72 73.89 30.94
N HIS A 266 -20.01 73.86 31.25
CA HIS A 266 -20.78 72.61 31.31
C HIS A 266 -20.85 71.89 29.97
N LYS A 267 -21.11 72.60 28.87
CA LYS A 267 -21.12 72.01 27.52
C LYS A 267 -19.76 71.41 27.15
N MET A 268 -18.67 72.13 27.41
CA MET A 268 -17.32 71.66 27.11
C MET A 268 -16.91 70.48 27.99
N SER A 269 -17.22 70.55 29.28
CA SER A 269 -16.95 69.47 30.25
C SER A 269 -17.77 68.21 29.91
N GLN A 270 -19.03 68.35 29.53
CA GLN A 270 -19.87 67.23 29.09
C GLN A 270 -19.34 66.60 27.80
N GLY A 271 -18.93 67.41 26.82
CA GLY A 271 -18.31 66.91 25.58
C GLY A 271 -17.01 66.16 25.84
N LEU A 272 -16.14 66.70 26.70
CA LEU A 272 -14.90 66.04 27.11
C LEU A 272 -15.18 64.74 27.87
N GLN A 273 -16.15 64.73 28.79
CA GLN A 273 -16.55 63.54 29.53
C GLN A 273 -17.05 62.44 28.57
N GLN A 274 -17.85 62.81 27.58
CA GLN A 274 -18.35 61.88 26.56
C GLN A 274 -17.21 61.30 25.71
N GLN A 275 -16.28 62.15 25.24
CA GLN A 275 -15.08 61.69 24.54
C GLN A 275 -14.24 60.71 25.38
N ILE A 276 -14.06 60.99 26.68
CA ILE A 276 -13.33 60.09 27.58
C ILE A 276 -14.03 58.72 27.69
N TYR A 277 -15.36 58.68 27.73
CA TYR A 277 -16.11 57.42 27.75
C TYR A 277 -15.98 56.65 26.43
N ASP A 278 -16.08 57.34 25.30
CA ASP A 278 -15.96 56.74 23.98
C ASP A 278 -14.54 56.19 23.75
N ASP A 279 -13.51 56.97 24.10
CA ASP A 279 -12.10 56.57 24.04
C ASP A 279 -11.81 55.38 24.98
N ALA A 280 -12.34 55.40 26.21
CA ALA A 280 -12.19 54.27 27.13
C ALA A 280 -12.86 53.00 26.60
N GLY A 281 -14.01 53.12 25.94
CA GLY A 281 -14.71 52.03 25.26
C GLY A 281 -13.89 51.46 24.09
N ALA A 282 -13.37 52.34 23.23
CA ALA A 282 -12.52 51.96 22.11
C ALA A 282 -11.23 51.25 22.57
N VAL A 283 -10.56 51.79 23.60
CA VAL A 283 -9.38 51.17 24.22
C VAL A 283 -9.71 49.80 24.82
N HIS A 284 -10.87 49.65 25.46
CA HIS A 284 -11.30 48.36 26.01
C HIS A 284 -11.56 47.33 24.91
N SER A 285 -12.23 47.72 23.82
CA SER A 285 -12.46 46.85 22.66
C SER A 285 -11.14 46.40 22.02
N ALA A 286 -10.24 47.34 21.73
CA ALA A 286 -8.93 47.03 21.14
C ALA A 286 -8.10 46.12 22.05
N LYS A 287 -8.19 46.30 23.38
CA LYS A 287 -7.53 45.40 24.35
C LYS A 287 -8.12 43.99 24.29
N ASN A 288 -9.44 43.84 24.19
CA ASN A 288 -10.09 42.53 24.08
C ASN A 288 -9.67 41.84 22.78
N GLU A 289 -9.73 42.53 21.64
CA GLU A 289 -9.25 42.02 20.34
C GLU A 289 -7.79 41.57 20.41
N LEU A 290 -6.91 42.36 21.03
CA LEU A 290 -5.51 41.98 21.24
C LEU A 290 -5.37 40.70 22.06
N THR A 291 -6.18 40.53 23.11
CA THR A 291 -6.15 39.31 23.93
C THR A 291 -6.68 38.09 23.19
N GLU A 292 -7.68 38.25 22.33
CA GLU A 292 -8.21 37.18 21.48
C GLU A 292 -7.18 36.77 20.42
N LEU A 293 -6.56 37.73 19.74
CA LEU A 293 -5.48 37.47 18.78
C LEU A 293 -4.30 36.74 19.45
N ARG A 294 -3.92 37.13 20.67
CA ARG A 294 -2.88 36.41 21.44
C ARG A 294 -3.28 34.96 21.75
N ARG A 295 -4.54 34.72 22.14
CA ARG A 295 -5.04 33.34 22.37
C ARG A 295 -5.04 32.53 21.07
N ASN A 296 -5.42 33.15 19.95
CA ASN A 296 -5.41 32.49 18.65
C ASN A 296 -3.99 32.11 18.21
N ILE A 297 -3.01 33.02 18.37
CA ILE A 297 -1.60 32.74 18.10
C ILE A 297 -1.13 31.55 18.96
N GLN A 298 -1.42 31.54 20.25
CA GLN A 298 -1.03 30.43 21.14
C GLN A 298 -1.69 29.10 20.73
N SER A 299 -2.97 29.13 20.34
CA SER A 299 -3.67 27.94 19.84
C SER A 299 -3.01 27.40 18.57
N LEU A 300 -2.70 28.28 17.61
CA LEU A 300 -2.04 27.91 16.35
C LEU A 300 -0.61 27.41 16.58
N GLU A 301 0.12 27.98 17.53
CA GLU A 301 1.45 27.49 17.92
C GLU A 301 1.37 26.07 18.50
N ILE A 302 0.38 25.79 19.37
CA ILE A 302 0.17 24.45 19.93
C ILE A 302 -0.20 23.45 18.81
N GLU A 303 -1.08 23.86 17.90
CA GLU A 303 -1.44 23.03 16.73
C GLU A 303 -0.20 22.75 15.86
N LEU A 304 0.62 23.76 15.57
CA LEU A 304 1.86 23.59 14.83
C LEU A 304 2.82 22.61 15.52
N GLN A 305 3.03 22.75 16.83
CA GLN A 305 3.87 21.82 17.60
C GLN A 305 3.32 20.39 17.58
N SER A 306 2.00 20.24 17.67
CA SER A 306 1.35 18.92 17.60
C SER A 306 1.52 18.27 16.23
N LEU A 307 1.45 19.05 15.15
CA LEU A 307 1.65 18.58 13.78
C LEU A 307 3.11 18.21 13.53
N LEU A 308 4.07 18.98 14.06
CA LEU A 308 5.50 18.64 14.01
C LEU A 308 5.79 17.34 14.75
N ALA A 309 5.24 17.15 15.94
CA ALA A 309 5.36 15.90 16.68
C ALA A 309 4.75 14.71 15.92
N LYS A 310 3.59 14.90 15.29
CA LYS A 310 2.96 13.88 14.44
C LYS A 310 3.82 13.55 13.23
N LYS A 311 4.40 14.55 12.56
CA LYS A 311 5.32 14.36 11.44
C LYS A 311 6.54 13.53 11.87
N ALA A 312 7.20 13.91 12.96
CA ALA A 312 8.37 13.18 13.47
C ALA A 312 8.03 11.72 13.83
N SER A 313 6.86 11.48 14.43
CA SER A 313 6.38 10.13 14.72
C SER A 313 6.18 9.30 13.45
N LEU A 314 5.53 9.88 12.42
CA LEU A 314 5.31 9.19 11.14
C LEU A 314 6.62 8.90 10.40
N GLU A 315 7.55 9.87 10.35
CA GLU A 315 8.89 9.68 9.79
C GLU A 315 9.66 8.58 10.53
N GLY A 316 9.56 8.52 11.86
CA GLY A 316 10.14 7.45 12.67
C GLY A 316 9.56 6.08 12.33
N THR A 317 8.22 5.96 12.24
CA THR A 317 7.59 4.69 11.85
C THR A 317 7.95 4.27 10.43
N LEU A 318 8.07 5.23 9.50
CA LEU A 318 8.49 4.95 8.14
C LEU A 318 9.91 4.37 8.12
N ALA A 319 10.86 5.04 8.77
CA ALA A 319 12.25 4.59 8.85
C ALA A 319 12.37 3.20 9.53
N GLU A 320 11.59 2.93 10.58
CA GLU A 320 11.55 1.62 11.23
C GLU A 320 11.01 0.54 10.27
N THR A 321 9.92 0.82 9.54
CA THR A 321 9.37 -0.13 8.56
C THR A 321 10.33 -0.38 7.40
N GLU A 322 10.95 0.66 6.85
CA GLU A 322 11.97 0.55 5.79
C GLU A 322 13.17 -0.28 6.27
N GLY A 323 13.66 -0.03 7.49
CA GLY A 323 14.73 -0.81 8.11
C GLY A 323 14.35 -2.28 8.28
N ASN A 324 13.13 -2.57 8.74
CA ASN A 324 12.63 -3.94 8.89
C ASN A 324 12.53 -4.67 7.55
N TYR A 325 12.00 -4.02 6.50
CA TYR A 325 11.93 -4.62 5.17
C TYR A 325 13.32 -4.80 4.54
N SER A 326 14.23 -3.85 4.73
CA SER A 326 15.62 -3.98 4.29
C SER A 326 16.30 -5.19 4.95
N HIS A 327 16.09 -5.39 6.25
CA HIS A 327 16.61 -6.55 6.98
C HIS A 327 16.01 -7.88 6.46
N GLN A 328 14.69 -7.93 6.27
CA GLN A 328 14.03 -9.12 5.71
C GLN A 328 14.53 -9.43 4.30
N LEU A 329 14.71 -8.41 3.46
CA LEU A 329 15.25 -8.58 2.11
C LEU A 329 16.68 -9.11 2.14
N ALA A 330 17.53 -8.58 3.04
CA ALA A 330 18.89 -9.08 3.23
C ALA A 330 18.90 -10.55 3.70
N GLN A 331 17.99 -10.93 4.60
CA GLN A 331 17.86 -12.31 5.05
C GLN A 331 17.43 -13.25 3.91
N LEU A 332 16.44 -12.86 3.11
CA LEU A 332 16.03 -13.62 1.94
C LEU A 332 17.16 -13.73 0.91
N GLN A 333 17.91 -12.66 0.69
CA GLN A 333 19.07 -12.68 -0.20
C GLN A 333 20.13 -13.69 0.25
N LEU A 334 20.42 -13.75 1.56
CA LEU A 334 21.35 -14.75 2.12
C LEU A 334 20.84 -16.19 1.90
N GLN A 335 19.54 -16.43 2.05
CA GLN A 335 18.95 -17.75 1.79
C GLN A 335 19.06 -18.13 0.30
N VAL A 336 18.77 -17.18 -0.60
CA VAL A 336 18.93 -17.38 -2.05
C VAL A 336 20.37 -17.72 -2.38
N SER A 337 21.34 -16.93 -1.91
CA SER A 337 22.76 -17.17 -2.18
C SER A 337 23.24 -18.52 -1.62
N SER A 338 22.74 -18.94 -0.46
CA SER A 338 23.07 -20.26 0.09
C SER A 338 22.52 -21.41 -0.77
N ILE A 339 21.30 -21.29 -1.28
CA ILE A 339 20.71 -22.30 -2.17
C ILE A 339 21.41 -22.31 -3.54
N GLU A 340 21.77 -21.14 -4.07
CA GLU A 340 22.57 -21.01 -5.30
C GLU A 340 23.93 -21.70 -5.16
N GLU A 341 24.61 -21.52 -4.02
CA GLU A 341 25.88 -22.18 -3.72
C GLU A 341 25.72 -23.71 -3.65
N GLN A 342 24.68 -24.21 -2.97
CA GLN A 342 24.37 -25.64 -2.92
C GLN A 342 24.08 -26.22 -4.31
N LEU A 343 23.30 -25.50 -5.14
CA LEU A 343 23.03 -25.90 -6.53
C LEU A 343 24.32 -25.94 -7.36
N GLN A 344 25.20 -24.96 -7.20
CA GLN A 344 26.47 -24.91 -7.89
C GLN A 344 27.38 -26.07 -7.47
N GLN A 345 27.40 -26.40 -6.18
CA GLN A 345 28.16 -27.54 -5.65
C GLN A 345 27.66 -28.86 -6.27
N ILE A 346 26.35 -29.13 -6.24
CA ILE A 346 25.77 -30.35 -6.81
C ILE A 346 26.04 -30.46 -8.32
N ARG A 347 25.96 -29.35 -9.05
CA ARG A 347 26.30 -29.32 -10.49
C ARG A 347 27.76 -29.70 -10.72
N SER A 348 28.68 -29.10 -9.97
CA SER A 348 30.12 -29.41 -10.09
C SER A 348 30.43 -30.87 -9.75
N GLU A 349 29.78 -31.43 -8.72
CA GLU A 349 29.93 -32.84 -8.35
C GLU A 349 29.38 -33.76 -9.44
N THR A 350 28.22 -33.43 -10.01
CA THR A 350 27.61 -34.19 -11.12
C THR A 350 28.49 -34.15 -12.37
N GLU A 351 29.07 -33.00 -12.71
CA GLU A 351 30.01 -32.86 -13.82
C GLU A 351 31.28 -33.69 -13.60
N CYS A 352 31.81 -33.68 -12.38
CA CYS A 352 32.97 -34.49 -11.99
C CYS A 352 32.67 -35.99 -12.14
N GLN A 353 31.56 -36.45 -11.56
CA GLN A 353 31.10 -37.85 -11.68
C GLN A 353 30.91 -38.24 -13.16
N ASN A 354 30.30 -37.38 -13.99
CA ASN A 354 30.12 -37.64 -15.42
C ASN A 354 31.47 -37.81 -16.13
N SER A 355 32.47 -36.98 -15.81
CA SER A 355 33.82 -37.12 -16.35
C SER A 355 34.46 -38.47 -15.93
N GLU A 356 34.34 -38.85 -14.66
CA GLU A 356 34.82 -40.15 -14.16
C GLU A 356 34.13 -41.33 -14.86
N TYR A 357 32.80 -41.25 -15.04
CA TYR A 357 32.03 -42.25 -15.79
C TYR A 357 32.48 -42.37 -17.24
N GLN A 358 32.76 -41.26 -17.92
CA GLN A 358 33.28 -41.27 -19.29
C GLN A 358 34.68 -41.92 -19.37
N GLN A 359 35.55 -41.64 -18.41
CA GLN A 359 36.87 -42.29 -18.33
C GLN A 359 36.74 -43.79 -18.12
N LEU A 360 35.89 -44.22 -17.17
CA LEU A 360 35.65 -45.63 -16.90
C LEU A 360 35.05 -46.35 -18.11
N LEU A 361 34.11 -45.70 -18.82
CA LEU A 361 33.56 -46.22 -20.06
C LEU A 361 34.65 -46.38 -21.12
N GLY A 362 35.57 -45.43 -21.25
CA GLY A 362 36.72 -45.51 -22.15
C GLY A 362 37.67 -46.66 -21.81
N ILE A 363 37.93 -46.92 -20.53
CA ILE A 363 38.73 -48.08 -20.08
C ILE A 363 37.98 -49.38 -20.40
N LYS A 364 36.68 -49.44 -20.10
CA LYS A 364 35.83 -50.61 -20.36
C LYS A 364 35.80 -50.97 -21.83
N THR A 365 35.61 -50.00 -22.74
CA THR A 365 35.64 -50.25 -24.19
C THR A 365 37.01 -50.74 -24.66
N ARG A 366 38.11 -50.18 -24.12
CA ARG A 366 39.47 -50.67 -24.40
C ARG A 366 39.68 -52.11 -23.96
N LEU A 367 39.27 -52.45 -22.74
CA LEU A 367 39.37 -53.82 -22.24
C LEU A 367 38.50 -54.79 -23.05
N GLU A 368 37.31 -54.39 -23.46
CA GLU A 368 36.46 -55.19 -24.36
C GLU A 368 37.15 -55.48 -25.70
N MET A 369 37.82 -54.48 -26.29
CA MET A 369 38.64 -54.70 -27.49
C MET A 369 39.79 -55.67 -27.23
N GLU A 370 40.51 -55.53 -26.12
CA GLU A 370 41.60 -56.46 -25.75
C GLU A 370 41.07 -57.89 -25.59
N ILE A 371 39.97 -58.10 -24.87
CA ILE A 371 39.32 -59.42 -24.72
C ILE A 371 38.92 -59.99 -26.08
N GLU A 372 38.37 -59.18 -26.98
CA GLU A 372 38.00 -59.62 -28.33
C GLU A 372 39.25 -60.08 -29.11
N THR A 373 40.37 -59.35 -29.01
CA THR A 373 41.63 -59.81 -29.63
C THR A 373 42.18 -61.09 -29.03
N TYR A 374 41.98 -61.32 -27.72
CA TYR A 374 42.37 -62.59 -27.08
C TYR A 374 41.44 -63.74 -27.46
N ARG A 375 40.17 -63.47 -27.79
CA ARG A 375 39.19 -64.47 -28.23
C ARG A 375 39.33 -64.85 -29.72
N GLN A 376 39.97 -64.01 -30.53
CA GLN A 376 40.27 -64.36 -31.92
C GLN A 376 41.25 -65.56 -31.96
N PRO A 377 40.91 -66.66 -32.65
CA PRO A 377 41.81 -67.81 -32.74
C PRO A 377 43.12 -67.39 -33.41
N THR A 378 44.23 -67.61 -32.71
CA THR A 378 45.59 -67.38 -33.22
C THR A 378 45.71 -68.05 -34.60
N LYS A 379 46.03 -67.26 -35.62
CA LYS A 379 46.24 -67.74 -37.00
C LYS A 379 47.28 -68.87 -36.96
N THR A 380 46.85 -70.10 -37.20
CA THR A 380 47.75 -71.24 -37.38
C THR A 380 48.46 -71.08 -38.73
N ARG A 381 49.80 -71.08 -38.73
CA ARG A 381 50.58 -71.14 -39.97
C ARG A 381 50.85 -72.62 -40.26
N VAL A 382 50.33 -73.11 -41.37
CA VAL A 382 50.66 -74.45 -41.88
C VAL A 382 51.88 -74.31 -42.79
N VAL A 383 53.04 -74.79 -42.35
CA VAL A 383 54.23 -74.86 -43.20
C VAL A 383 54.20 -76.18 -43.95
N LYS A 384 54.17 -76.12 -45.29
CA LYS A 384 54.27 -77.30 -46.16
C LYS A 384 55.69 -77.38 -46.71
N THR A 385 56.43 -78.40 -46.31
CA THR A 385 57.75 -78.71 -46.87
C THR A 385 57.58 -79.82 -47.90
N ILE A 386 57.98 -79.54 -49.14
CA ILE A 386 57.95 -80.48 -50.25
C ILE A 386 59.36 -81.04 -50.40
N VAL A 387 59.52 -82.34 -50.22
CA VAL A 387 60.79 -83.04 -50.48
C VAL A 387 60.60 -83.80 -51.79
N GLU A 388 61.36 -83.42 -52.80
CA GLU A 388 61.36 -84.05 -54.12
C GLU A 388 62.65 -84.84 -54.32
N GLU A 389 62.51 -86.10 -54.73
CA GLU A 389 63.64 -86.97 -55.02
C GLU A 389 63.83 -87.02 -56.55
N LEU A 390 65.02 -86.61 -57.00
CA LEU A 390 65.39 -86.46 -58.41
C LEU A 390 66.40 -87.55 -58.78
N VAL A 391 66.07 -88.37 -59.78
CA VAL A 391 67.01 -89.30 -60.43
C VAL A 391 67.01 -88.97 -61.92
N ASP A 392 68.20 -88.74 -62.50
CA ASP A 392 68.42 -88.36 -63.90
C ASP A 392 67.56 -87.17 -64.38
N GLY A 393 67.44 -86.14 -63.55
CA GLY A 393 66.77 -84.89 -63.89
C GLY A 393 65.24 -84.98 -64.03
N LYS A 394 64.63 -86.10 -63.63
CA LYS A 394 63.16 -86.24 -63.54
C LYS A 394 62.76 -86.57 -62.10
N ILE A 395 61.68 -85.91 -61.64
CA ILE A 395 61.12 -86.08 -60.30
C ILE A 395 60.42 -87.45 -60.27
N VAL A 396 60.91 -88.37 -59.43
CA VAL A 396 60.37 -89.75 -59.35
C VAL A 396 59.46 -89.93 -58.14
N SER A 397 59.55 -89.05 -57.15
CA SER A 397 58.71 -89.04 -55.95
C SER A 397 58.65 -87.61 -55.36
N SER A 398 57.45 -87.17 -54.98
CA SER A 398 57.23 -85.92 -54.24
C SER A 398 56.45 -86.25 -52.96
N GLN A 399 57.04 -85.98 -51.80
CA GLN A 399 56.38 -86.10 -50.50
C GLN A 399 56.17 -84.71 -49.90
N VAL A 400 54.89 -84.38 -49.68
CA VAL A 400 54.48 -83.15 -48.99
C VAL A 400 54.29 -83.47 -47.51
N LYS A 401 55.15 -82.92 -46.65
CA LYS A 401 54.94 -82.93 -45.19
C LYS A 401 54.38 -81.58 -44.77
N SER A 402 53.19 -81.60 -44.18
CA SER A 402 52.57 -80.43 -43.55
C SER A 402 52.79 -80.49 -42.04
N ILE A 403 53.45 -79.46 -41.49
CA ILE A 403 53.58 -79.27 -40.04
C ILE A 403 52.73 -78.06 -39.67
N GLU A 404 51.77 -78.26 -38.76
CA GLU A 404 50.99 -77.18 -38.17
C GLU A 404 51.77 -76.58 -37.00
N GLU A 405 52.40 -75.42 -37.21
CA GLU A 405 52.95 -74.65 -36.11
C GLU A 405 51.84 -73.77 -35.52
N LYS A 406 51.49 -74.06 -34.27
CA LYS A 406 50.75 -73.09 -33.46
C LYS A 406 51.70 -71.94 -33.16
N ALA A 407 51.45 -70.80 -33.80
CA ALA A 407 52.09 -69.55 -33.42
C ALA A 407 51.64 -69.22 -31.99
N THR A 408 52.49 -69.54 -31.03
CA THR A 408 52.36 -68.99 -29.68
C THR A 408 52.84 -67.55 -29.73
N LYS A 409 52.08 -66.68 -29.06
CA LYS A 409 52.22 -65.22 -29.12
C LYS A 409 53.55 -64.76 -28.54
#